data_AF-A0A3M1YW28-F1
#
_entry.id   AF-A0A3M1YW28-F1
#
_cell.length_a   1.000
_cell.length_b   1.000
_cell.length_c   1.000
_cell.angle_alpha   90.00
_cell.angle_beta   90.00
_cell.angle_gamma   90.00
#
_symmetry.space_group_name_H-M   'P 1'
#
loop_
_entity.id
_entity.type
_entity.pdbx_description
1 polymer ?
#
loop_
_entity_poly.entity_id
_entity_poly.type
_entity_poly.pdbx_seq_one_letter_code
_entity_poly.pdbx_strand_id
1 'polypeptide(L)'
;RGQYNQIANYVMTQSEINIAIGAKPPAQYMSEVLNQCNGGGLKYGGITEKEELYRNLKMNCIPEDIFEMDINNYNEFLDKRRKLMSDKIKTYFEKL
;
A
#
# COMPACT_ATOMS: atom_id res chain seq x y z
N ARG A 1 13.55 8.11 -21.60
CA ARG A 1 12.89 6.77 -21.61
C ARG A 1 11.72 6.87 -20.63
N GLY A 2 10.48 6.86 -21.13
CA GLY A 2 9.29 7.12 -20.33
C GLY A 2 9.10 6.04 -19.26
N GLN A 3 8.87 6.47 -18.03
CA GLN A 3 8.37 5.59 -16.97
C GLN A 3 6.96 5.17 -17.38
N TYR A 4 6.87 4.09 -18.18
CA TYR A 4 5.60 3.42 -18.40
C TYR A 4 5.11 2.98 -17.02
N ASN A 5 3.83 3.17 -16.69
CA ASN A 5 3.23 2.71 -15.43
C ASN A 5 3.33 1.18 -15.38
N GLN A 6 4.50 0.68 -14.99
CA GLN A 6 4.82 -0.73 -14.94
C GLN A 6 4.21 -1.23 -13.64
N ILE A 7 3.01 -1.80 -13.78
CA ILE A 7 2.30 -2.52 -12.72
C ILE A 7 1.83 -1.56 -11.62
N ALA A 8 0.98 -0.59 -11.98
CA ALA A 8 0.15 0.08 -10.98
C ALA A 8 -0.80 -0.95 -10.34
N ASN A 9 -0.95 -0.91 -9.01
CA ASN A 9 -2.05 -1.60 -8.36
C ASN A 9 -3.35 -0.95 -8.83
N TYR A 10 -4.09 -1.64 -9.68
CA TYR A 10 -5.47 -1.28 -9.89
C TYR A 10 -6.27 -1.73 -8.68
N VAL A 11 -6.82 -0.78 -7.94
CA VAL A 11 -7.72 -1.05 -6.83
C VAL A 11 -9.04 -0.34 -7.10
N MET A 12 -10.13 -1.08 -6.92
CA MET A 12 -11.46 -0.48 -6.91
C MET A 12 -11.67 0.18 -5.55
N THR A 13 -11.87 1.50 -5.54
CA THR A 13 -12.17 2.26 -4.32
C THR A 13 -13.58 2.85 -4.39
N GLN A 14 -14.25 2.98 -3.24
CA GLN A 14 -15.48 3.76 -3.13
C GLN A 14 -15.18 5.24 -3.40
N SER A 15 -16.15 5.97 -3.99
CA SER A 15 -16.00 7.38 -4.36
C SER A 15 -15.62 8.25 -3.16
N GLU A 16 -16.19 7.98 -1.99
CA GLU A 16 -15.93 8.69 -0.73
C GLU A 16 -14.47 8.54 -0.29
N ILE A 17 -13.93 7.32 -0.39
CA ILE A 17 -12.53 7.01 -0.06
C ILE A 17 -11.60 7.70 -1.06
N ASN A 18 -11.93 7.66 -2.35
CA ASN A 18 -11.14 8.31 -3.39
C ASN A 18 -11.08 9.84 -3.18
N ILE A 19 -12.21 10.46 -2.82
CA ILE A 19 -12.28 11.89 -2.47
C ILE A 19 -11.47 12.18 -1.20
N ALA A 20 -11.56 11.31 -0.18
CA ALA A 20 -10.83 11.49 1.09
C ALA A 20 -9.30 11.35 0.94
N ILE A 21 -8.83 10.56 -0.02
CA ILE A 21 -7.41 10.51 -0.43
C ILE A 21 -7.07 11.80 -1.18
N GLY A 22 -7.86 12.15 -2.20
CA GLY A 22 -7.71 13.39 -2.95
C GLY A 22 -6.32 13.54 -3.57
N ALA A 23 -5.72 14.73 -3.45
CA ALA A 23 -4.39 15.04 -3.95
C ALA A 23 -3.26 14.81 -2.91
N LYS A 24 -3.52 14.07 -1.84
CA LYS A 24 -2.54 13.84 -0.77
C LYS A 24 -1.44 12.88 -1.24
N PRO A 25 -0.17 13.12 -0.86
CA PRO A 25 0.90 12.16 -1.10
C PRO A 25 0.72 10.89 -0.25
N PRO A 26 1.31 9.75 -0.67
CA PRO A 26 1.26 8.48 0.06
C PRO A 26 1.55 8.57 1.55
N ALA A 27 2.67 9.18 1.94
CA ALA A 27 3.03 9.35 3.34
C ALA A 27 1.92 10.02 4.19
N GLN A 28 1.19 10.99 3.62
CA GLN A 28 0.13 11.68 4.35
C GLN A 28 -1.09 10.80 4.57
N TYR A 29 -1.68 10.21 3.51
CA TYR A 29 -2.89 9.43 3.71
C TYR A 29 -2.60 8.07 4.39
N MET A 30 -1.42 7.49 4.19
CA MET A 30 -1.02 6.26 4.88
C MET A 30 -0.74 6.48 6.36
N SER A 31 -0.16 7.61 6.76
CA SER A 31 -0.02 7.94 8.19
C SER A 31 -1.39 8.17 8.86
N GLU A 32 -2.36 8.73 8.14
CA GLU A 32 -3.74 8.82 8.62
C GLU A 32 -4.39 7.43 8.79
N VAL A 33 -4.12 6.46 7.90
CA VAL A 33 -4.53 5.05 8.07
C VAL A 33 -3.87 4.42 9.30
N LEU A 34 -2.59 4.71 9.55
CA LEU A 34 -1.90 4.24 10.76
C LEU A 34 -2.52 4.84 12.03
N ASN A 35 -2.92 6.11 12.00
CA ASN A 35 -3.60 6.78 13.11
C ASN A 35 -4.98 6.17 13.39
N GLN A 36 -5.73 5.80 12.34
CA GLN A 36 -6.98 5.04 12.47
C GLN A 36 -6.75 3.71 13.22
N CYS A 37 -5.60 3.06 13.03
CA CYS A 37 -5.25 1.84 13.74
C CYS A 37 -4.84 2.06 15.21
N ASN A 38 -4.59 3.31 15.62
CA ASN A 38 -4.16 3.67 16.98
C ASN A 38 -5.29 4.30 17.81
N GLY A 39 -6.56 3.98 17.50
CA GLY A 39 -7.73 4.54 18.17
C GLY A 39 -8.28 5.84 17.55
N GLY A 40 -7.78 6.22 16.36
CA GLY A 40 -8.38 7.25 15.54
C GLY A 40 -9.73 6.82 14.95
N GLY A 41 -10.51 7.79 14.48
CA GLY A 41 -11.78 7.51 13.79
C GLY A 41 -11.58 6.84 12.42
N LEU A 42 -12.59 6.07 11.98
CA LEU A 42 -12.64 5.48 10.65
C LEU A 42 -12.71 6.57 9.57
N LYS A 43 -11.63 6.68 8.80
CA LYS A 43 -11.46 7.61 7.69
C LYS A 43 -11.25 6.90 6.36
N TYR A 44 -10.60 5.75 6.38
CA TYR A 44 -10.25 4.95 5.21
C TYR A 44 -10.62 3.49 5.43
N GLY A 45 -11.63 3.01 4.70
CA GLY A 45 -12.07 1.61 4.78
C GLY A 45 -12.45 1.18 6.22
N GLY A 46 -12.24 -0.11 6.53
CA GLY A 46 -12.64 -0.71 7.81
C GLY A 46 -11.51 -1.25 8.70
N ILE A 47 -10.24 -1.11 8.32
CA ILE A 47 -9.10 -1.67 9.08
C ILE A 47 -8.77 -0.74 10.25
N THR A 48 -8.94 -1.21 11.48
CA THR A 48 -8.66 -0.43 12.70
C THR A 48 -7.60 -1.07 13.60
N GLU A 49 -7.07 -2.22 13.21
CA GLU A 49 -6.00 -2.89 13.94
C GLU A 49 -4.69 -2.79 13.16
N LYS A 50 -3.63 -2.37 13.86
CA LYS A 50 -2.29 -2.24 13.27
C LYS A 50 -1.83 -3.57 12.65
N GLU A 51 -2.00 -4.68 13.38
CA GLU A 51 -1.63 -6.00 12.89
C GLU A 51 -2.39 -6.41 11.62
N GLU A 52 -3.67 -6.06 11.52
CA GLU A 52 -4.46 -6.32 10.33
C GLU A 52 -3.98 -5.47 9.13
N LEU A 53 -3.61 -4.21 9.38
CA LEU A 53 -3.02 -3.33 8.35
C LEU A 53 -1.73 -3.93 7.79
N TYR A 54 -0.78 -4.32 8.63
CA TYR A 54 0.48 -4.92 8.16
C TYR A 54 0.25 -6.26 7.44
N ARG A 55 -0.68 -7.10 7.92
CA ARG A 55 -1.09 -8.31 7.20
C ARG A 55 -1.64 -7.98 5.81
N ASN A 56 -2.47 -6.95 5.69
CA ASN A 56 -3.02 -6.49 4.42
C ASN A 56 -1.93 -5.99 3.45
N LEU A 57 -0.99 -5.19 3.94
CA LEU A 57 0.15 -4.70 3.14
C LEU A 57 0.97 -5.87 2.59
N LYS A 58 1.34 -6.82 3.46
CA LYS A 58 2.10 -8.02 3.07
C LYS A 58 1.33 -8.88 2.07
N MET A 59 0.03 -9.08 2.27
CA MET A 59 -0.82 -9.83 1.34
C MET A 59 -0.82 -9.20 -0.06
N ASN A 60 -0.77 -7.87 -0.15
CA ASN A 60 -0.78 -7.12 -1.41
C ASN A 60 0.61 -6.75 -1.94
N CYS A 61 1.68 -7.32 -1.36
CA CYS A 61 3.07 -7.03 -1.72
C CYS A 61 3.37 -5.52 -1.69
N ILE A 62 2.83 -4.81 -0.69
CA ILE A 62 3.11 -3.40 -0.45
C ILE A 62 4.26 -3.32 0.57
N PRO A 63 5.35 -2.62 0.25
CA PRO A 63 6.43 -2.37 1.19
C PRO A 63 5.95 -1.64 2.45
N GLU A 64 6.44 -2.03 3.62
CA GLU A 64 6.00 -1.46 4.92
C GLU A 64 6.44 -0.01 5.13
N ASP A 65 7.47 0.42 4.44
CA ASP A 65 7.97 1.81 4.43
C ASP A 65 7.12 2.75 3.57
N ILE A 66 5.99 2.29 3.00
CA ILE A 66 5.03 3.12 2.27
C ILE A 66 4.51 4.31 3.09
N PHE A 67 4.56 4.22 4.43
CA PHE A 67 4.18 5.31 5.33
C PHE A 67 5.12 6.52 5.26
N GLU A 68 6.34 6.34 4.76
CA GLU A 68 7.38 7.37 4.67
C GLU A 68 7.72 7.75 3.23
N MET A 69 7.13 7.06 2.25
CA MET A 69 7.42 7.27 0.83
C MET A 69 6.59 8.41 0.23
N ASP A 70 7.24 9.17 -0.64
CA ASP A 70 6.59 10.13 -1.54
C ASP A 70 6.90 9.81 -3.01
N ILE A 71 6.60 10.76 -3.91
CA ILE A 71 6.83 10.62 -5.34
C ILE A 71 8.31 10.38 -5.71
N ASN A 72 9.25 10.89 -4.91
CA ASN A 72 10.69 10.72 -5.13
C ASN A 72 11.12 9.27 -4.90
N ASN A 73 10.41 8.54 -4.03
CA ASN A 73 10.67 7.13 -3.76
C ASN A 73 10.00 6.16 -4.74
N TYR A 74 9.34 6.66 -5.80
CA TYR A 74 8.55 5.81 -6.70
C TYR A 74 9.35 4.65 -7.31
N ASN A 75 10.59 4.88 -7.75
CA ASN A 75 11.44 3.82 -8.31
C ASN A 75 11.82 2.77 -7.26
N GLU A 76 12.16 3.22 -6.05
CA GLU A 76 12.50 2.35 -4.93
C GLU A 76 11.30 1.48 -4.50
N PHE A 77 10.11 2.08 -4.47
CA PHE A 77 8.86 1.36 -4.24
C PHE A 77 8.66 0.24 -5.27
N LEU A 78 8.86 0.52 -6.56
CA LEU A 78 8.70 -0.47 -7.62
C LEU A 78 9.70 -1.63 -7.47
N ASP A 79 10.96 -1.34 -7.12
CA ASP A 79 11.99 -2.37 -6.88
C ASP A 79 11.63 -3.27 -5.71
N LYS A 80 11.28 -2.68 -4.55
CA LYS A 80 10.88 -3.42 -3.35
C LYS A 80 9.67 -4.28 -3.62
N ARG A 81 8.66 -3.72 -4.29
CA ARG A 81 7.43 -4.43 -4.66
C ARG A 81 7.68 -5.61 -5.59
N ARG A 82 8.52 -5.46 -6.63
CA ARG A 82 8.87 -6.55 -7.55
C ARG A 82 9.45 -7.75 -6.81
N LYS A 83 10.34 -7.48 -5.85
CA LYS A 83 10.93 -8.53 -5.01
C LYS A 83 9.86 -9.25 -4.18
N LEU A 84 8.98 -8.50 -3.50
CA LEU A 84 7.88 -9.08 -2.71
C LEU A 84 6.94 -9.95 -3.57
N MET A 85 6.59 -9.50 -4.77
CA MET A 85 5.78 -10.29 -5.69
C MET A 85 6.48 -11.58 -6.14
N SER A 86 7.76 -11.50 -6.49
CA SER A 86 8.57 -12.67 -6.85
C SER A 86 8.61 -13.69 -5.71
N ASP A 87 8.86 -13.24 -4.48
CA ASP A 87 8.92 -14.11 -3.31
C ASP A 87 7.56 -14.77 -3.01
N LYS A 88 6.45 -14.02 -3.18
CA LYS A 88 5.09 -14.55 -3.04
C LYS A 88 4.79 -15.65 -4.06
N ILE A 89 5.16 -15.44 -5.33
CA ILE A 89 4.98 -16.41 -6.41
C ILE A 89 5.82 -17.66 -6.14
N LYS A 90 7.11 -17.48 -5.79
CA LYS A 90 8.01 -18.58 -5.42
C LYS A 90 7.42 -19.42 -4.29
N THR A 91 7.02 -18.78 -3.19
CA THR A 91 6.44 -19.46 -2.02
C THR A 91 5.16 -20.22 -2.37
N TYR A 92 4.34 -19.70 -3.29
CA TYR A 92 3.15 -20.39 -3.76
C TYR A 92 3.50 -21.68 -4.49
N PHE A 93 4.46 -21.64 -5.42
CA PHE A 93 4.92 -22.82 -6.16
C PHE A 93 5.68 -23.85 -5.31
N GLU A 94 6.40 -23.41 -4.26
CA GLU A 94 7.05 -24.34 -3.32
C GLU A 94 6.07 -25.12 -2.43
N LYS A 95 4.81 -24.67 -2.34
CA LYS A 95 3.74 -25.32 -1.56
C LYS A 95 2.82 -26.21 -2.39
N LEU A 96 3.01 -26.22 -3.71
CA LEU A 96 2.31 -27.09 -4.66
C LEU A 96 3.02 -28.44 -4.76
#